data_AF-A0A848AQM3-F1
#
_entry.id   AF-A0A848AQM3-F1
#
_cell.length_a   1.000
_cell.length_b   1.000
_cell.length_c   1.000
_cell.angle_alpha   90.00
_cell.angle_beta   90.00
_cell.angle_gamma   90.00
#
_symmetry.space_group_name_H-M   'P 1'
#
loop_
_entity.id
_entity.type
_entity.pdbx_description
1 polymer ?
#
loop_
_entity_poly.entity_id
_entity_poly.type
_entity_poly.pdbx_seq_one_letter_code
_entity_poly.pdbx_strand_id
1 'polypeptide(L)'
;MEYRTGDVIGAYRLLEQCGKGSFSQVFLAENLFSGQTVALKLLMGTGKAMQKELARLIRFRSCRHPNLLPILHIDKVDNRLYYTMPPADNLTPGEGYSADTLAHRLSSRGPLPASEVMAMTVELLAGLKELHRHKLMHRNIKPDNILWLNRQAVLADVGLVRNHADAGACGSPGFMPEDV
;
A
#
# COMPACT_ATOMS: atom_id res chain seq x y z
N MET A 1 -2.38 -21.65 6.31
CA MET A 1 -2.70 -20.92 7.55
C MET A 1 -3.23 -19.54 7.23
N GLU A 2 -4.21 -19.07 8.00
CA GLU A 2 -4.68 -17.68 8.00
C GLU A 2 -4.10 -17.03 9.26
N TYR A 3 -3.39 -15.92 9.09
CA TYR A 3 -2.81 -15.17 10.21
C TYR A 3 -3.87 -14.28 10.84
N ARG A 4 -3.77 -14.06 12.16
CA ARG A 4 -4.71 -13.30 12.98
C ARG A 4 -3.96 -12.37 13.93
N THR A 5 -4.68 -11.42 14.51
CA THR A 5 -4.19 -10.61 15.64
C THR A 5 -3.62 -11.51 16.74
N GLY A 6 -2.44 -11.16 17.24
CA GLY A 6 -1.68 -11.90 18.24
C GLY A 6 -0.59 -12.81 17.65
N ASP A 7 -0.74 -13.23 16.39
CA ASP A 7 0.27 -14.05 15.72
C ASP A 7 1.57 -13.26 15.51
N VAL A 8 2.67 -14.00 15.28
CA VAL A 8 3.98 -13.43 14.99
C VAL A 8 4.43 -13.84 13.59
N ILE A 9 4.80 -12.86 12.78
CA ILE A 9 5.43 -13.04 11.47
C ILE A 9 6.85 -12.46 11.53
N GLY A 10 7.86 -13.32 11.46
CA GLY A 10 9.25 -12.89 11.61
C GLY A 10 9.47 -12.20 12.96
N ALA A 11 9.84 -10.92 12.93
CA ALA A 11 10.04 -10.09 14.11
C ALA A 11 8.80 -9.27 14.51
N TYR A 12 7.65 -9.48 13.88
CA TYR A 12 6.50 -8.61 13.98
C TYR A 12 5.31 -9.31 14.64
N ARG A 13 4.83 -8.78 15.77
CA ARG A 13 3.56 -9.21 16.37
C ARG A 13 2.41 -8.46 15.71
N LEU A 14 1.41 -9.19 15.23
CA LEU A 14 0.23 -8.61 14.59
C LEU A 14 -0.70 -8.04 15.67
N LEU A 15 -0.99 -6.73 15.59
CA LEU A 15 -1.79 -6.02 16.58
C LEU A 15 -3.26 -5.91 16.14
N GLU A 16 -3.51 -5.49 14.91
CA GLU A 16 -4.85 -5.24 14.41
C GLU A 16 -4.90 -5.49 12.91
N GLN A 17 -5.97 -6.10 12.40
CA GLN A 17 -6.12 -6.28 10.95
C GLN A 17 -6.76 -5.03 10.33
N CYS A 18 -5.97 -4.24 9.61
CA CYS A 18 -6.41 -2.97 9.01
C CYS A 18 -7.02 -3.15 7.62
N GLY A 19 -6.84 -4.31 6.98
CA GLY A 19 -7.39 -4.56 5.66
C GLY A 19 -7.36 -6.03 5.24
N LYS A 20 -8.36 -6.42 4.45
CA LYS A 20 -8.44 -7.73 3.78
C LYS A 20 -8.82 -7.52 2.32
N GLY A 21 -7.90 -7.84 1.42
CA GLY A 21 -8.16 -7.92 -0.01
C GLY A 21 -8.22 -9.38 -0.47
N SER A 22 -8.63 -9.60 -1.72
CA SER A 22 -8.73 -10.96 -2.30
C SER A 22 -7.39 -11.72 -2.29
N PHE A 23 -6.26 -11.01 -2.32
CA PHE A 23 -4.92 -11.59 -2.44
C PHE A 23 -3.94 -11.17 -1.34
N SER A 24 -4.40 -10.42 -0.34
CA SER A 24 -3.54 -9.93 0.75
C SER A 24 -4.30 -9.61 2.03
N GLN A 25 -3.60 -9.67 3.15
CA GLN A 25 -4.02 -9.10 4.42
C GLN A 25 -3.06 -7.98 4.82
N VAL A 26 -3.58 -6.94 5.46
CA VAL A 26 -2.78 -5.85 6.04
C VAL A 26 -3.05 -5.81 7.53
N PHE A 27 -1.98 -5.77 8.31
CA PHE A 27 -2.03 -5.67 9.76
C PHE A 27 -1.22 -4.45 10.23
N LEU A 28 -1.70 -3.77 11.27
CA LEU A 28 -0.84 -3.01 12.15
C LEU A 28 -0.02 -4.03 12.94
N ALA A 29 1.28 -3.83 13.02
CA ALA A 29 2.17 -4.75 13.68
C ALA A 29 3.25 -4.01 14.48
N GLU A 30 3.72 -4.63 15.55
CA GLU A 30 4.83 -4.15 16.36
C GLU A 30 6.08 -4.95 16.04
N ASN A 31 7.17 -4.28 15.70
CA ASN A 31 8.48 -4.93 15.66
C ASN A 31 8.96 -5.20 17.08
N LEU A 32 9.09 -6.48 17.47
CA LEU A 32 9.38 -6.92 18.83
C LEU A 32 10.76 -6.51 19.37
N PHE A 33 11.68 -6.10 18.50
CA PHE A 33 13.04 -5.69 18.91
C PHE A 33 13.17 -4.17 19.06
N SER A 34 12.53 -3.41 18.14
CA SER A 34 12.61 -1.94 18.13
C SER A 34 11.44 -1.25 18.82
N GLY A 35 10.35 -1.98 19.09
CA GLY A 35 9.07 -1.41 19.53
C GLY A 35 8.37 -0.56 18.46
N GLN A 36 8.92 -0.48 17.24
CA GLN A 36 8.35 0.35 16.19
C GLN A 36 7.06 -0.27 15.65
N THR A 37 6.00 0.54 15.61
CA THR A 37 4.75 0.19 14.92
C THR A 37 4.89 0.36 13.40
N VAL A 38 4.46 -0.65 12.65
CA VAL A 38 4.49 -0.71 11.19
C VAL A 38 3.14 -1.20 10.65
N ALA A 39 2.86 -0.91 9.38
CA ALA A 39 1.87 -1.67 8.62
C ALA A 39 2.58 -2.84 7.92
N LEU A 40 2.10 -4.07 8.12
CA LEU A 40 2.60 -5.30 7.50
C LEU A 40 1.57 -5.79 6.48
N LYS A 41 1.97 -5.89 5.22
CA LYS A 41 1.15 -6.51 4.17
C LYS A 41 1.64 -7.93 3.88
N LEU A 42 0.78 -8.91 4.10
CA LEU A 42 0.99 -10.32 3.79
C LEU A 42 0.30 -10.67 2.47
N LEU A 43 1.03 -11.27 1.53
CA LEU A 43 0.54 -11.67 0.21
C LEU A 43 0.21 -13.16 0.17
N MET A 44 -0.94 -13.52 -0.41
CA MET A 44 -1.43 -14.91 -0.43
C MET A 44 -0.87 -15.75 -1.59
N GLY A 45 -0.24 -15.11 -2.59
CA GLY A 45 0.33 -15.78 -3.75
C GLY A 45 1.62 -16.55 -3.42
N THR A 46 1.79 -17.72 -4.03
CA THR A 46 2.96 -18.61 -3.83
C THR A 46 3.67 -18.91 -5.17
N GLY A 47 4.82 -19.59 -5.10
CA GLY A 47 5.53 -20.10 -6.29
C GLY A 47 5.98 -19.01 -7.26
N LYS A 48 5.69 -19.18 -8.57
CA LYS A 48 6.10 -18.23 -9.63
C LYS A 48 5.49 -16.83 -9.45
N ALA A 49 4.26 -16.74 -8.96
CA ALA A 49 3.60 -15.45 -8.71
C ALA A 49 4.35 -14.66 -7.63
N MET A 50 4.74 -15.35 -6.55
CA MET A 50 5.56 -14.78 -5.48
C MET A 50 6.90 -14.24 -5.99
N GLN A 51 7.62 -14.98 -6.84
CA GLN A 51 8.91 -14.52 -7.38
C GLN A 51 8.78 -13.25 -8.23
N LYS A 52 7.76 -13.18 -9.09
CA LYS A 52 7.47 -11.98 -9.88
C LYS A 52 7.17 -10.78 -8.98
N GLU A 53 6.43 -11.01 -7.91
CA GLU A 53 6.06 -9.97 -6.95
C GLU A 53 7.26 -9.46 -6.16
N LEU A 54 8.14 -10.35 -5.68
CA LEU A 54 9.38 -9.97 -5.02
C LEU A 54 10.24 -9.05 -5.89
N ALA A 55 10.41 -9.37 -7.17
CA ALA A 55 11.18 -8.56 -8.10
C ALA A 55 10.61 -7.14 -8.25
N ARG A 56 9.28 -7.01 -8.25
CA ARG A 56 8.59 -5.70 -8.29
C ARG A 56 8.78 -4.91 -7.02
N LEU A 57 8.60 -5.55 -5.85
CA LEU A 57 8.78 -4.89 -4.55
C LEU A 57 10.21 -4.38 -4.38
N ILE A 58 11.21 -5.16 -4.80
CA ILE A 58 12.62 -4.74 -4.77
C ILE A 58 12.83 -3.50 -5.66
N ARG A 59 12.28 -3.49 -6.88
CA ARG A 59 12.43 -2.37 -7.81
C ARG A 59 11.64 -1.12 -7.39
N PHE A 60 10.50 -1.30 -6.74
CA PHE A 60 9.77 -0.18 -6.15
C PHE A 60 10.49 0.39 -4.93
N ARG A 61 11.10 -0.44 -4.09
CA ARG A 61 11.86 -0.01 -2.90
C ARG A 61 13.03 0.93 -3.23
N SER A 62 13.59 0.86 -4.45
CA SER A 62 14.59 1.83 -4.92
C SER A 62 14.00 3.17 -5.35
N CYS A 63 12.71 3.24 -5.65
CA CYS A 63 11.99 4.47 -6.01
C CYS A 63 11.57 5.20 -4.72
N ARG A 64 12.32 6.25 -4.34
CA ARG A 64 12.05 7.03 -3.13
C ARG A 64 11.51 8.41 -3.51
N HIS A 65 10.32 8.73 -3.04
CA HIS A 65 9.69 10.04 -3.24
C HIS A 65 8.75 10.33 -2.06
N PRO A 66 8.60 11.59 -1.60
CA PRO A 66 7.69 11.94 -0.51
C PRO A 66 6.24 11.47 -0.72
N ASN A 67 5.78 11.48 -1.96
CA ASN A 67 4.41 11.06 -2.34
C ASN A 67 4.28 9.58 -2.77
N LEU A 68 5.27 8.75 -2.45
CA LEU A 68 5.22 7.28 -2.64
C LEU A 68 5.42 6.61 -1.28
N LEU A 69 4.52 5.71 -0.91
CA LEU A 69 4.62 4.99 0.38
C LEU A 69 5.87 4.08 0.37
N PRO A 70 6.85 4.28 1.28
CA PRO A 70 8.09 3.53 1.22
C PRO A 70 7.92 2.11 1.77
N ILE A 71 8.66 1.16 1.19
CA ILE A 71 8.83 -0.19 1.74
C ILE A 71 10.04 -0.20 2.68
N LEU A 72 9.82 -0.58 3.94
CA LEU A 72 10.85 -0.67 4.96
C LEU A 72 11.58 -2.02 4.89
N HIS A 73 10.83 -3.11 4.94
CA HIS A 73 11.35 -4.49 4.94
C HIS A 73 10.57 -5.38 3.98
N ILE A 74 11.24 -6.39 3.40
CA ILE A 74 10.60 -7.43 2.57
C ILE A 74 11.16 -8.77 3.01
N ASP A 75 10.28 -9.74 3.26
CA ASP A 75 10.69 -11.08 3.70
C ASP A 75 9.63 -12.14 3.36
N LYS A 76 9.86 -13.37 3.82
CA LYS A 76 8.96 -14.50 3.61
C LYS A 76 8.58 -15.17 4.92
N VAL A 77 7.38 -15.73 4.92
CA VAL A 77 6.87 -16.63 5.97
C VAL A 77 5.98 -17.68 5.31
N ASP A 78 6.09 -18.96 5.69
CA ASP A 78 5.28 -20.06 5.13
C ASP A 78 5.16 -20.04 3.59
N ASN A 79 6.27 -19.78 2.89
CA ASN A 79 6.32 -19.67 1.42
C ASN A 79 5.40 -18.58 0.82
N ARG A 80 5.12 -17.53 1.61
CA ARG A 80 4.41 -16.30 1.23
C ARG A 80 5.32 -15.10 1.45
N LEU A 81 5.13 -14.06 0.65
CA LEU A 81 5.81 -12.78 0.86
C LEU A 81 5.04 -11.92 1.85
N TYR A 82 5.78 -11.21 2.70
CA TYR A 82 5.27 -10.04 3.38
C TYR A 82 6.25 -8.89 3.24
N TYR A 83 5.74 -7.67 3.42
CA TYR A 83 6.57 -6.49 3.51
C TYR A 83 5.98 -5.51 4.53
N THR A 84 6.82 -4.63 5.04
CA THR A 84 6.42 -3.60 6.00
C THR A 84 6.60 -2.21 5.42
N MET A 85 5.75 -1.29 5.89
CA MET A 85 5.71 0.12 5.51
C MET A 85 5.35 0.95 6.76
N PRO A 86 5.60 2.27 6.75
CA PRO A 86 5.03 3.14 7.78
C PRO A 86 3.51 2.98 7.83
N PRO A 87 2.88 2.93 9.02
CA PRO A 87 1.44 3.01 9.10
C PRO A 87 0.98 4.38 8.57
N ALA A 88 -0.17 4.41 7.92
CA ALA A 88 -0.82 5.67 7.57
C ALA A 88 -1.20 6.43 8.84
N ASP A 89 -1.47 7.72 8.69
CA ASP A 89 -2.06 8.52 9.77
C ASP A 89 -3.36 7.84 10.25
N ASN A 90 -3.62 7.88 11.55
CA ASN A 90 -4.85 7.32 12.11
C ASN A 90 -5.99 8.33 12.00
N LEU A 91 -7.03 8.00 11.23
CA LEU A 91 -8.18 8.87 11.01
C LEU A 91 -9.10 8.95 12.23
N THR A 92 -9.11 7.92 13.09
CA THR A 92 -10.00 7.84 14.27
C THR A 92 -9.21 7.60 15.56
N PRO A 93 -8.41 8.57 16.04
CA PRO A 93 -7.66 8.43 17.29
C PRO A 93 -8.59 8.15 18.48
N GLY A 94 -8.33 7.08 19.23
CA GLY A 94 -9.08 6.70 20.43
C GLY A 94 -10.13 5.61 20.24
N GLU A 95 -10.48 5.25 18.99
CA GLU A 95 -11.47 4.22 18.68
C GLU A 95 -10.86 2.94 18.06
N GLY A 96 -9.55 2.95 17.83
CA GLY A 96 -8.82 1.90 17.10
C GLY A 96 -7.93 2.51 16.02
N TYR A 97 -7.24 1.68 15.25
CA TYR A 97 -6.47 2.16 14.10
C TYR A 97 -7.31 2.10 12.83
N SER A 98 -7.60 3.26 12.26
CA SER A 98 -8.19 3.38 10.93
C SER A 98 -7.24 4.17 10.03
N ALA A 99 -6.70 3.52 9.00
CA ALA A 99 -5.80 4.19 8.06
C ALA A 99 -6.50 5.38 7.39
N ASP A 100 -5.87 6.55 7.39
CA ASP A 100 -6.38 7.74 6.73
C ASP A 100 -6.22 7.63 5.22
N THR A 101 -7.22 7.02 4.58
CA THR A 101 -7.29 6.83 3.12
C THR A 101 -8.23 7.86 2.50
N LEU A 102 -8.05 8.17 1.22
CA LEU A 102 -9.01 9.02 0.49
C LEU A 102 -10.40 8.38 0.48
N ALA A 103 -10.50 7.05 0.40
CA ALA A 103 -11.78 6.34 0.51
C ALA A 103 -12.47 6.62 1.85
N HIS A 104 -11.75 6.54 2.97
CA HIS A 104 -12.30 6.85 4.29
C HIS A 104 -12.69 8.32 4.44
N ARG A 105 -11.87 9.25 3.94
CA ARG A 105 -12.20 10.68 3.94
C ARG A 105 -13.46 10.97 3.14
N LEU A 106 -13.60 10.38 1.95
CA LEU A 106 -14.79 10.54 1.11
C LEU A 106 -16.03 9.93 1.77
N SER A 107 -15.90 8.77 2.43
CA SER A 107 -17.01 8.13 3.14
C SER A 107 -17.48 8.93 4.35
N SER A 108 -16.58 9.63 5.04
CA SER A 108 -16.88 10.35 6.28
C SER A 108 -17.25 11.82 6.06
N ARG A 109 -16.56 12.51 5.14
CA ARG A 109 -16.72 13.95 4.88
C ARG A 109 -17.55 14.25 3.63
N GLY A 110 -17.79 13.25 2.76
CA GLY A 110 -18.29 13.49 1.42
C GLY A 110 -17.22 14.07 0.48
N PRO A 111 -17.62 14.72 -0.63
CA PRO A 111 -16.69 15.30 -1.59
C PRO A 111 -15.72 16.31 -0.96
N LEU A 112 -14.45 16.24 -1.36
CA LEU A 112 -13.44 17.19 -0.90
C LEU A 112 -13.56 18.54 -1.62
N PRO A 113 -13.18 19.67 -0.98
CA PRO A 113 -13.07 20.96 -1.64
C PRO A 113 -12.12 20.91 -2.85
N ALA A 114 -12.44 21.63 -3.92
CA ALA A 114 -11.63 21.66 -5.14
C ALA A 114 -10.16 22.05 -4.89
N SER A 115 -9.91 22.92 -3.91
CA SER A 115 -8.57 23.32 -3.48
C SER A 115 -7.78 22.15 -2.86
N GLU A 116 -8.40 21.34 -2.00
CA GLU A 116 -7.79 20.12 -1.43
C GLU A 116 -7.48 19.12 -2.56
N VAL A 117 -8.42 18.92 -3.48
CA VAL A 117 -8.23 18.00 -4.62
C VAL A 117 -7.06 18.43 -5.50
N MET A 118 -6.96 19.72 -5.82
CA MET A 118 -5.90 20.25 -6.68
C MET A 118 -4.52 20.10 -6.00
N ALA A 119 -4.41 20.47 -4.72
CA ALA A 119 -3.17 20.34 -3.96
C ALA A 119 -2.70 18.88 -3.89
N MET A 120 -3.60 17.97 -3.50
CA MET A 120 -3.32 16.52 -3.47
C MET A 120 -2.91 15.99 -4.85
N THR A 121 -3.60 16.40 -5.91
CA THR A 121 -3.30 15.91 -7.27
C THR A 121 -1.89 16.29 -7.71
N VAL A 122 -1.45 17.52 -7.44
CA VAL A 122 -0.08 17.97 -7.76
C VAL A 122 0.96 17.12 -7.04
N GLU A 123 0.75 16.84 -5.75
CA GLU A 123 1.63 15.99 -4.94
C GLU A 123 1.71 14.55 -5.49
N LEU A 124 0.56 13.93 -5.76
CA LEU A 124 0.52 12.55 -6.26
C LEU A 124 1.12 12.45 -7.66
N LEU A 125 0.93 13.45 -8.53
CA LEU A 125 1.55 13.51 -9.85
C LEU A 125 3.08 13.59 -9.78
N ALA A 126 3.65 14.27 -8.78
CA ALA A 126 5.09 14.27 -8.56
C ALA A 126 5.61 12.86 -8.21
N GLY A 127 4.88 12.13 -7.34
CA GLY A 127 5.17 10.73 -7.04
C GLY A 127 5.08 9.82 -8.26
N LEU A 128 4.05 9.97 -9.09
CA LEU A 128 3.90 9.20 -10.33
C LEU A 128 5.01 9.49 -11.34
N LYS A 129 5.42 10.76 -11.47
CA LYS A 129 6.55 11.13 -12.32
C LYS A 129 7.81 10.39 -11.92
N GLU A 130 8.09 10.29 -10.62
CA GLU A 130 9.26 9.57 -10.11
C GLU A 130 9.16 8.06 -10.36
N LEU A 131 7.98 7.48 -10.17
CA LEU A 131 7.69 6.09 -10.49
C LEU A 131 7.92 5.79 -11.98
N HIS A 132 7.45 6.69 -12.86
CA HIS A 132 7.60 6.55 -14.31
C HIS A 132 9.06 6.72 -14.76
N ARG A 133 9.86 7.58 -14.10
CA ARG A 133 11.33 7.67 -14.34
C ARG A 133 12.04 6.34 -14.09
N HIS A 134 11.54 5.55 -13.14
CA HIS A 134 12.02 4.20 -12.86
C HIS A 134 11.43 3.12 -13.78
N LYS A 135 10.66 3.52 -14.81
CA LYS A 135 9.92 2.66 -15.75
C LYS A 135 8.99 1.68 -15.03
N LEU A 136 8.36 2.16 -13.96
CA LEU A 136 7.33 1.46 -13.19
C LEU A 136 5.99 2.16 -13.43
N MET A 137 4.89 1.41 -13.42
CA MET A 137 3.53 1.96 -13.54
C MET A 137 2.69 1.51 -12.36
N HIS A 138 1.97 2.44 -11.72
CA HIS A 138 1.20 2.12 -10.50
C HIS A 138 0.02 1.17 -10.77
N ARG A 139 -0.75 1.41 -11.84
CA ARG A 139 -1.87 0.58 -12.34
C ARG A 139 -3.07 0.33 -11.41
N ASN A 140 -3.11 0.94 -10.22
CA ASN A 140 -4.22 0.75 -9.28
C ASN A 140 -4.45 2.02 -8.45
N ILE A 141 -4.46 3.16 -9.12
CA ILE A 141 -4.73 4.45 -8.47
C ILE A 141 -6.22 4.52 -8.22
N LYS A 142 -6.60 4.57 -6.95
CA LYS A 142 -7.98 4.65 -6.47
C LYS A 142 -8.00 5.21 -5.05
N PRO A 143 -9.16 5.65 -4.54
CA PRO A 143 -9.24 6.22 -3.20
C PRO A 143 -8.67 5.36 -2.06
N ASP A 144 -8.76 4.03 -2.14
CA ASP A 144 -8.19 3.15 -1.09
C ASP A 144 -6.65 3.17 -1.05
N ASN A 145 -6.01 3.55 -2.17
CA ASN A 145 -4.56 3.51 -2.36
C ASN A 145 -3.92 4.91 -2.30
N ILE A 146 -4.69 5.92 -1.93
CA ILE A 146 -4.19 7.25 -1.60
C ILE A 146 -4.33 7.38 -0.09
N LEU A 147 -3.20 7.46 0.59
CA LEU A 147 -3.13 7.50 2.05
C LEU A 147 -2.52 8.82 2.52
N TRP A 148 -2.77 9.20 3.77
CA TRP A 148 -2.01 10.25 4.43
C TRP A 148 -0.91 9.64 5.29
N LEU A 149 0.30 10.15 5.13
CA LEU A 149 1.46 9.83 5.95
C LEU A 149 2.11 11.15 6.38
N ASN A 150 2.17 11.40 7.69
CA ASN A 150 2.65 12.68 8.24
C ASN A 150 1.93 13.89 7.62
N ARG A 151 0.60 13.78 7.44
CA ARG A 151 -0.28 14.80 6.85
C ARG A 151 -0.05 15.07 5.37
N GLN A 152 0.76 14.26 4.68
CA GLN A 152 0.99 14.36 3.25
C GLN A 152 0.35 13.19 2.49
N ALA A 153 -0.22 13.48 1.31
CA ALA A 153 -0.81 12.44 0.47
C ALA A 153 0.28 11.60 -0.20
N VAL A 154 0.15 10.27 -0.10
CA VAL A 154 1.07 9.30 -0.66
C VAL A 154 0.33 8.22 -1.44
N LEU A 155 0.94 7.76 -2.54
CA LEU A 155 0.46 6.60 -3.29
C LEU A 155 0.94 5.30 -2.63
N ALA A 156 0.01 4.42 -2.36
CA ALA A 156 0.20 3.13 -1.73
C ALA A 156 -0.20 1.97 -2.66
N ASP A 157 0.05 0.74 -2.21
CA ASP A 157 -0.31 -0.48 -2.92
C ASP A 157 0.16 -0.53 -4.38
N VAL A 158 1.48 -0.49 -4.53
CA VAL A 158 2.18 -0.86 -5.76
C VAL A 158 2.13 -2.36 -6.09
N GLY A 159 1.30 -3.15 -5.39
CA GLY A 159 1.13 -4.58 -5.59
C GLY A 159 0.56 -4.99 -6.96
N LEU A 160 0.37 -4.04 -7.88
CA LEU A 160 -0.02 -4.27 -9.27
C LEU A 160 0.95 -3.63 -10.30
N VAL A 161 2.13 -3.21 -9.87
CA VAL A 161 3.16 -2.68 -10.78
C VAL A 161 3.63 -3.78 -11.73
N ARG A 162 3.26 -3.71 -13.02
CA ARG A 162 3.79 -4.60 -14.07
C ARG A 162 4.83 -3.87 -14.93
N ASN A 163 5.67 -4.65 -15.62
CA ASN A 163 6.48 -4.12 -16.72
C ASN A 163 5.57 -3.67 -17.88
N HIS A 164 6.03 -2.72 -18.69
CA HIS A 164 5.30 -2.19 -19.84
C HIS A 164 4.86 -3.25 -20.87
N ALA A 165 5.52 -4.42 -20.86
CA ALA A 165 5.30 -5.54 -21.76
C ALA A 165 4.22 -6.56 -21.30
N ASP A 166 3.72 -6.49 -20.06
CA ASP A 166 2.70 -7.42 -19.57
C ASP A 166 1.28 -6.84 -19.81
N ALA A 167 0.81 -6.94 -21.06
CA ALA A 167 -0.54 -6.58 -21.48
C ALA A 167 -1.60 -7.48 -20.80
N GLY A 168 -2.68 -6.87 -20.32
CA GLY A 168 -3.83 -7.54 -19.71
C GLY A 168 -4.53 -6.63 -18.70
N ALA A 169 -5.87 -6.58 -18.78
CA ALA A 169 -6.70 -5.72 -17.95
C ALA A 169 -6.53 -5.97 -16.46
N CYS A 170 -6.26 -4.90 -15.72
CA CYS A 170 -6.05 -4.92 -14.27
C CYS A 170 -6.22 -3.51 -13.70
N GLY A 171 -6.77 -3.42 -12.49
CA GLY A 171 -7.29 -2.20 -11.88
C GLY A 171 -8.57 -2.49 -11.11
N SER A 172 -9.06 -1.53 -10.33
CA SER A 172 -10.38 -1.64 -9.71
C SER A 172 -11.45 -1.14 -10.70
N PRO A 173 -12.62 -1.82 -10.82
CA PRO A 173 -13.72 -1.34 -11.66
C PRO A 173 -14.07 0.12 -11.35
N GLY A 174 -14.29 0.93 -12.39
CA GLY A 174 -14.53 2.38 -12.26
C GLY A 174 -13.27 3.25 -12.23
N PHE A 175 -12.08 2.67 -12.16
CA PHE A 175 -10.78 3.39 -12.20
C PHE A 175 -9.84 2.86 -13.30
N MET A 176 -10.31 1.96 -14.16
CA MET A 176 -9.56 1.51 -15.32
C MET A 176 -9.72 2.50 -16.49
N PRO A 177 -8.66 2.73 -17.30
CA PRO A 177 -8.80 3.38 -18.59
C PRO A 177 -9.80 2.65 -19.50
N GLU A 178 -10.40 3.36 -20.46
CA GLU A 178 -11.33 2.77 -21.44
C GLU A 178 -10.63 1.82 -22.43
N ASP A 179 -9.32 1.99 -22.63
CA ASP A 179 -8.53 1.27 -23.66
C ASP A 179 -7.78 0.02 -23.14
N VAL A 180 -8.25 -0.63 -22.07
CA VAL A 180 -7.55 -1.80 -21.46
C VAL A 180 -8.12 -3.14 -21.88
#